data_AF-A0AAW8ERP3-F1
#
_entry.id   AF-A0AAW8ERP3-F1
#
_cell.length_a   1.000
_cell.length_b   1.000
_cell.length_c   1.000
_cell.angle_alpha   90.00
_cell.angle_beta   90.00
_cell.angle_gamma   90.00
#
_symmetry.space_group_name_H-M   'P 1'
#
loop_
_entity.id
_entity.type
_entity.pdbx_description
1 polymer ?
#
loop_
_entity_poly.entity_id
_entity_poly.type
_entity_poly.pdbx_seq_one_letter_code
_entity_poly.pdbx_strand_id
1 'polypeptide(L)'
;MTHFRISEAAHLLGVSDDTVRRWVGDGILVASLDSSGRQVVDGAALADQATRLAGGAADDDPVRRSARNRFTGLVTKIEIDGLMAQVELQSGPHRVVSLMSAEAARELRLEVGSKATAVVKATMVVVETEKQAS
;
A
#
# COMPACT_ATOMS: atom_id res chain seq x y z
N MET A 1 -0.91 -24.68 -0.32
CA MET A 1 -1.01 -23.43 0.47
C MET A 1 0.28 -22.67 0.32
N THR A 2 0.20 -21.37 0.01
CA THR A 2 1.37 -20.50 -0.12
C THR A 2 1.93 -20.19 1.27
N HIS A 3 3.24 -20.30 1.41
CA HIS A 3 3.95 -19.99 2.66
C HIS A 3 4.95 -18.88 2.36
N PHE A 4 5.07 -17.91 3.27
CA PHE A 4 5.99 -16.79 3.15
C PHE A 4 7.04 -16.86 4.24
N ARG A 5 8.30 -16.58 3.89
CA ARG A 5 9.32 -16.38 4.92
C ARG A 5 9.00 -15.13 5.73
N ILE A 6 9.50 -15.06 6.96
CA ILE A 6 9.27 -13.91 7.85
C ILE A 6 9.60 -12.57 7.18
N SER A 7 10.71 -12.50 6.45
CA SER A 7 11.14 -11.29 5.74
C SER A 7 10.18 -10.91 4.60
N GLU A 8 9.66 -11.89 3.87
CA GLU A 8 8.69 -11.68 2.79
C GLU A 8 7.34 -11.22 3.38
N ALA A 9 6.90 -11.87 4.46
CA ALA A 9 5.70 -11.48 5.19
C ALA A 9 5.80 -10.04 5.74
N ALA A 10 6.93 -9.68 6.34
CA ALA A 10 7.18 -8.34 6.85
C ALA A 10 7.11 -7.28 5.74
N HIS A 11 7.75 -7.57 4.60
CA HIS A 11 7.70 -6.69 3.43
C HIS A 11 6.27 -6.49 2.90
N LEU A 12 5.50 -7.57 2.74
CA LEU A 12 4.11 -7.51 2.26
C LEU A 12 3.19 -6.72 3.19
N LEU A 13 3.43 -6.78 4.50
CA LEU A 13 2.65 -6.09 5.52
C LEU A 13 3.12 -4.65 5.78
N GLY A 14 4.26 -4.23 5.22
CA GLY A 14 4.85 -2.91 5.49
C GLY A 14 5.34 -2.75 6.93
N VAL A 15 5.78 -3.83 7.59
CA VAL A 15 6.32 -3.82 8.97
C VAL A 15 7.74 -4.40 9.00
N SER A 16 8.39 -4.34 10.16
CA SER A 16 9.72 -4.95 10.34
C SER A 16 9.63 -6.47 10.55
N ASP A 17 10.68 -7.22 10.18
CA ASP A 17 10.84 -8.64 10.49
C ASP A 17 10.63 -8.93 11.98
N ASP A 18 11.11 -8.05 12.85
CA ASP A 18 11.00 -8.19 14.31
C ASP A 18 9.55 -8.08 14.78
N THR A 19 8.75 -7.24 14.12
CA THR A 19 7.30 -7.16 14.36
C THR A 19 6.59 -8.46 14.00
N VAL A 20 6.94 -9.08 12.88
CA VAL A 20 6.38 -10.37 12.47
C VAL A 20 6.83 -11.48 13.44
N ARG A 21 8.11 -11.51 13.83
CA ARG A 21 8.61 -12.46 14.84
C ARG A 21 7.87 -12.32 16.17
N ARG A 22 7.63 -11.09 16.61
CA ARG A 22 6.87 -10.81 17.83
C ARG A 22 5.44 -11.34 17.72
N TRP A 23 4.76 -11.12 16.60
CA TRP A 23 3.41 -11.68 16.39
C TRP A 23 3.38 -13.21 16.36
N VAL A 24 4.45 -13.86 15.90
CA VAL A 24 4.57 -15.31 16.02
C VAL A 24 4.74 -15.73 17.48
N GLY A 25 5.60 -15.03 18.24
CA GLY A 25 5.77 -15.27 19.68
C GLY A 25 4.49 -15.05 20.49
N ASP A 26 3.71 -14.04 20.11
CA ASP A 26 2.44 -13.67 20.75
C ASP A 26 1.25 -14.56 20.29
N GLY A 27 1.48 -15.50 19.37
CA GLY A 27 0.43 -16.39 18.84
C GLY A 27 -0.57 -15.72 17.88
N ILE A 28 -0.28 -14.49 17.43
CA ILE A 28 -1.10 -13.74 16.46
C ILE A 28 -0.93 -14.32 15.05
N LEU A 29 0.27 -14.77 14.72
CA LEU A 29 0.57 -15.49 13.48
C LEU A 29 1.13 -16.87 13.82
N VAL A 30 0.59 -17.92 13.21
CA VAL A 30 1.14 -19.27 13.36
C VAL A 30 2.22 -19.47 12.30
N ALA A 31 3.45 -19.73 12.75
CA ALA A 31 4.55 -20.10 11.88
C ALA A 31 4.83 -21.61 11.95
N SER A 32 5.23 -22.19 10.82
CA SER A 32 5.74 -23.55 10.69
C SER A 32 7.19 -23.53 10.18
N LEU A 33 7.82 -24.70 10.12
CA LEU A 33 9.12 -24.86 9.47
C LEU A 33 8.91 -25.42 8.05
N ASP A 34 9.59 -24.84 7.07
CA ASP A 34 9.66 -25.40 5.73
C ASP A 34 10.59 -26.63 5.67
N SER A 35 10.69 -27.25 4.49
CA SER A 35 11.55 -28.43 4.26
C SER A 35 13.04 -28.16 4.47
N SER A 36 13.45 -26.89 4.54
CA SER A 36 14.82 -26.46 4.82
C SER A 36 15.04 -26.01 6.28
N GLY A 37 14.03 -26.17 7.14
CA GLY A 37 14.08 -25.79 8.55
C GLY A 37 13.92 -24.28 8.80
N ARG A 38 13.42 -23.51 7.83
CA ARG A 38 13.20 -22.06 7.98
C ARG A 38 11.78 -21.78 8.44
N GLN A 39 11.62 -20.77 9.29
CA GLN A 39 10.31 -20.30 9.71
C GLN A 39 9.55 -19.66 8.55
N VAL A 40 8.33 -20.13 8.34
CA VAL A 40 7.39 -19.64 7.33
C VAL A 40 6.00 -19.45 7.93
N VAL A 41 5.25 -18.49 7.40
CA VAL A 41 3.87 -18.18 7.81
C VAL A 41 2.92 -18.56 6.68
N ASP A 42 1.77 -19.13 7.03
CA ASP A 42 0.72 -19.45 6.06
C ASP A 42 0.13 -18.16 5.44
N GLY A 43 -0.04 -18.16 4.12
CA GLY A 43 -0.50 -17.01 3.37
C GLY A 43 -1.92 -16.55 3.72
N ALA A 44 -2.82 -17.45 4.11
CA ALA A 44 -4.17 -17.07 4.51
C ALA A 44 -4.17 -16.38 5.88
N ALA A 45 -3.42 -16.94 6.85
CA ALA A 45 -3.23 -16.29 8.15
C ALA A 45 -2.58 -14.90 8.03
N LEU A 46 -1.63 -14.76 7.10
CA LEU A 46 -0.99 -13.48 6.79
C LEU A 46 -1.97 -12.47 6.18
N ALA A 47 -2.82 -12.90 5.24
CA ALA A 47 -3.83 -12.05 4.61
C ALA A 47 -4.91 -11.58 5.61
N ASP A 48 -5.33 -12.46 6.52
CA ASP A 48 -6.26 -12.10 7.60
C ASP A 48 -5.67 -11.04 8.52
N GLN A 49 -4.39 -11.19 8.88
CA GLN A 49 -3.69 -10.20 9.68
C GLN A 49 -3.54 -8.86 8.94
N ALA A 50 -3.23 -8.88 7.64
CA ALA A 50 -3.16 -7.67 6.82
C ALA A 50 -4.49 -6.88 6.84
N THR A 51 -5.60 -7.60 6.74
CA THR A 51 -6.95 -7.00 6.77
C THR A 51 -7.24 -6.35 8.13
N ARG A 52 -6.84 -7.00 9.24
CA ARG A 52 -7.01 -6.45 10.59
C ARG A 52 -6.17 -5.18 10.80
N LEU A 53 -4.93 -5.16 10.31
CA LEU A 53 -4.07 -3.97 10.40
C LEU A 53 -4.67 -2.79 9.66
N ALA A 54 -5.21 -3.02 8.45
CA ALA A 54 -5.86 -1.98 7.66
C ALA A 54 -7.15 -1.44 8.33
N GLY A 55 -7.90 -2.29 9.03
CA GLY A 55 -9.14 -1.92 9.71
C GLY A 55 -8.97 -0.99 10.93
N GLY A 56 -7.77 -0.94 11.54
CA GLY A 56 -7.48 -0.07 12.68
C GLY A 56 -7.24 1.40 12.33
N ALA A 57 -6.99 1.70 11.05
CA ALA A 57 -6.80 3.05 10.53
C ALA A 57 -8.10 3.62 9.93
N ALA A 58 -9.27 3.23 10.48
CA ALA A 58 -10.56 3.70 10.01
C ALA A 58 -10.66 5.22 10.14
N ASP A 59 -10.58 5.87 8.98
CA ASP A 59 -10.80 7.27 8.68
C ASP A 59 -11.91 7.89 9.55
N ASP A 60 -11.54 8.83 10.42
CA ASP A 60 -12.44 9.84 10.99
C ASP A 60 -12.77 10.91 9.91
N ASP A 61 -12.78 10.52 8.62
CA ASP A 61 -13.03 11.39 7.47
C ASP A 61 -14.56 11.50 7.28
N PRO A 62 -15.15 12.71 7.42
CA PRO A 62 -16.59 12.92 7.34
C PRO A 62 -17.19 12.65 5.94
N VAL A 63 -16.37 12.31 4.93
CA VAL A 63 -16.82 12.16 3.55
C VAL A 63 -16.98 10.69 3.14
N ARG A 64 -18.22 10.29 2.82
CA ARG A 64 -18.52 9.01 2.18
C ARG A 64 -18.12 9.06 0.70
N ARG A 65 -17.21 8.17 0.27
CA ARG A 65 -16.71 8.11 -1.12
C ARG A 65 -16.77 6.68 -1.67
N SER A 66 -16.97 6.54 -2.98
CA SER A 66 -16.99 5.24 -3.68
C SER A 66 -15.59 4.75 -4.08
N ALA A 67 -14.62 5.64 -4.21
CA ALA A 67 -13.22 5.29 -4.46
C ALA A 67 -12.57 4.81 -3.15
N ARG A 68 -12.02 3.59 -3.19
CA ARG A 68 -11.49 2.88 -2.02
C ARG A 68 -9.98 3.03 -1.83
N ASN A 69 -9.24 3.31 -2.91
CA ASN A 69 -7.79 3.41 -2.86
C ASN A 69 -7.39 4.87 -2.62
N ARG A 70 -6.75 5.14 -1.48
CA ARG A 70 -6.28 6.47 -1.07
C ARG A 70 -4.80 6.40 -0.77
N PHE A 71 -4.03 7.23 -1.45
CA PHE A 71 -2.60 7.35 -1.27
C PHE A 71 -2.29 8.76 -0.77
N THR A 72 -2.22 8.92 0.55
CA THR A 72 -1.89 10.18 1.19
C THR A 72 -0.38 10.31 1.31
N GLY A 73 0.15 11.41 0.79
CA GLY A 73 1.59 11.60 0.69
C GLY A 73 1.97 13.06 0.57
N LEU A 74 3.25 13.29 0.28
CA LEU A 74 3.80 14.60 -0.05
C LEU A 74 3.91 14.75 -1.55
N VAL A 75 3.53 15.91 -2.07
CA VAL A 75 3.77 16.27 -3.46
C VAL A 75 5.27 16.43 -3.67
N THR A 76 5.85 15.68 -4.60
CA THR A 76 7.30 15.70 -4.88
C THR A 76 7.66 16.40 -6.17
N LYS A 77 6.72 16.47 -7.13
CA LYS A 77 6.90 17.15 -8.41
C LYS A 77 5.57 17.63 -8.96
N ILE A 78 5.57 18.80 -9.58
CA ILE A 78 4.47 19.33 -10.38
C ILE A 78 5.07 19.82 -11.69
N GLU A 79 4.53 19.34 -12.81
CA GLU A 79 4.91 19.75 -14.15
C GLU A 79 3.65 20.11 -14.93
N ILE A 80 3.58 21.33 -15.45
CA ILE A 80 2.43 21.83 -16.19
C ILE A 80 2.89 22.16 -17.60
N ASP A 81 2.24 21.54 -18.59
CA ASP A 81 2.49 21.79 -20.00
C ASP A 81 1.16 21.91 -20.76
N GLY A 82 0.94 23.06 -21.38
CA GLY A 82 -0.31 23.40 -22.04
C GLY A 82 -1.54 23.24 -21.14
N LEU A 83 -2.44 22.34 -21.54
CA LEU A 83 -3.70 22.04 -20.83
C LEU A 83 -3.57 20.90 -19.81
N MET A 84 -2.40 20.24 -19.73
CA MET A 84 -2.17 19.09 -18.89
C MET A 84 -1.21 19.41 -17.75
N ALA A 85 -1.34 18.66 -16.66
CA ALA A 85 -0.43 18.67 -15.54
C ALA A 85 -0.12 17.24 -15.10
N GLN A 86 1.15 17.02 -14.77
CA GLN A 86 1.63 15.85 -14.07
C GLN A 86 1.93 16.23 -12.63
N VAL A 87 1.34 15.51 -11.68
CA VAL A 87 1.58 15.66 -10.25
C VAL A 87 2.09 14.34 -9.69
N GLU A 88 3.19 14.39 -8.93
CA GLU A 88 3.77 13.23 -8.27
C GLU A 88 3.62 13.32 -6.76
N LEU A 89 3.21 12.21 -6.14
CA LEU A 89 3.08 12.07 -4.70
C LEU A 89 3.95 10.92 -4.20
N GLN A 90 4.67 11.13 -3.11
CA GLN A 90 5.32 10.07 -2.34
C GLN A 90 4.40 9.68 -1.17
N SER A 91 3.81 8.48 -1.23
CA SER A 91 2.87 7.93 -0.24
C SER A 91 3.46 6.66 0.38
N GLY A 92 4.15 6.81 1.51
CA GLY A 92 4.91 5.71 2.11
C GLY A 92 5.99 5.21 1.13
N PRO A 93 6.09 3.90 0.84
CA PRO A 93 7.05 3.38 -0.13
C PRO A 93 6.62 3.60 -1.60
N HIS A 94 5.41 4.10 -1.86
CA HIS A 94 4.84 4.18 -3.20
C HIS A 94 4.95 5.59 -3.79
N ARG A 95 5.47 5.68 -5.03
CA ARG A 95 5.38 6.88 -5.87
C ARG A 95 4.12 6.79 -6.73
N VAL A 96 3.21 7.75 -6.57
CA VAL A 96 1.94 7.84 -7.30
C VAL A 96 2.01 9.04 -8.26
N VAL A 97 1.70 8.81 -9.53
CA VAL A 97 1.70 9.86 -10.56
C VAL A 97 0.27 10.06 -11.05
N SER A 98 -0.20 11.30 -11.04
CA SER A 98 -1.50 11.69 -11.59
C SER A 98 -1.30 12.61 -12.78
N LEU A 99 -1.99 12.28 -13.88
CA LEU A 99 -2.21 13.19 -14.98
C LEU A 99 -3.59 13.83 -14.82
N MET A 100 -3.63 15.15 -14.82
CA MET A 100 -4.86 15.93 -14.69
C MET A 100 -4.80 17.19 -15.55
N SER A 101 -5.89 17.97 -15.61
CA SER A 101 -5.85 19.25 -16.30
C SER A 101 -4.96 20.24 -15.55
N ALA A 102 -4.31 21.14 -16.30
CA ALA A 102 -3.54 22.25 -15.75
C ALA A 102 -4.41 23.16 -14.86
N GLU A 103 -5.69 23.30 -15.21
CA GLU A 103 -6.67 24.02 -14.40
C GLU A 103 -6.89 23.36 -13.04
N ALA A 104 -7.16 22.05 -12.99
CA ALA A 104 -7.37 21.33 -11.75
C ALA A 104 -6.15 21.40 -10.82
N ALA A 105 -4.93 21.27 -11.38
CA ALA A 105 -3.70 21.38 -10.59
C ALA A 105 -3.54 22.78 -9.95
N ARG A 106 -3.89 23.85 -10.69
CA ARG A 106 -3.85 25.24 -10.18
C ARG A 106 -4.94 25.52 -9.17
N GLU A 107 -6.16 25.02 -9.40
CA GLU A 107 -7.29 25.17 -8.47
C GLU A 107 -7.01 24.52 -7.11
N LEU A 108 -6.36 23.35 -7.13
CA LEU A 108 -5.95 22.64 -5.93
C LEU A 108 -4.79 23.33 -5.17
N ARG A 109 -4.15 24.33 -5.79
CA ARG A 109 -3.01 25.09 -5.22
C ARG A 109 -1.93 24.15 -4.68
N LEU A 110 -1.60 23.13 -5.45
CA LEU A 110 -0.59 22.15 -5.08
C LEU A 110 0.80 22.81 -5.13
N GLU A 111 1.64 22.46 -4.17
CA GLU A 111 3.03 22.91 -4.08
C GLU A 111 3.91 21.71 -3.77
N VAL A 112 5.14 21.70 -4.27
CA VAL A 112 6.11 20.67 -3.88
C VAL A 112 6.34 20.77 -2.36
N GLY A 113 6.20 19.65 -1.66
CA GLY A 113 6.24 19.54 -0.21
C GLY A 113 4.86 19.60 0.48
N SER A 114 3.79 19.94 -0.23
CA SER A 114 2.44 19.97 0.37
C SER A 114 1.86 18.56 0.53
N LYS A 115 0.96 18.40 1.50
CA LYS A 115 0.23 17.14 1.71
C LYS A 115 -0.92 17.04 0.71
N ALA A 116 -1.02 15.93 0.01
CA ALA A 116 -2.11 15.62 -0.89
C ALA A 116 -2.54 14.15 -0.79
N THR A 117 -3.76 13.85 -1.23
CA THR A 117 -4.26 12.48 -1.30
C THR A 117 -4.66 12.16 -2.73
N ALA A 118 -3.96 11.22 -3.36
CA ALA A 118 -4.42 10.64 -4.61
C ALA A 118 -5.54 9.64 -4.34
N VAL A 119 -6.64 9.77 -5.06
CA VAL A 119 -7.83 8.92 -4.91
C VAL A 119 -8.04 8.16 -6.22
N VAL A 120 -7.99 6.83 -6.16
CA VAL A 120 -8.11 5.97 -7.34
C VAL A 120 -9.37 5.12 -7.23
N LYS A 121 -10.17 5.10 -8.30
CA LYS A 121 -11.37 4.27 -8.36
C LYS A 121 -10.97 2.79 -8.39
N ALA A 122 -11.66 1.96 -7.61
CA ALA A 122 -11.35 0.52 -7.51
C ALA A 122 -11.38 -0.20 -8.87
N THR A 123 -12.24 0.25 -9.79
CA THR A 123 -12.37 -0.32 -11.14
C THR A 123 -11.15 -0.07 -12.06
N MET A 124 -10.15 0.68 -11.61
CA MET A 124 -8.92 0.96 -12.37
C MET A 124 -7.70 0.18 -11.84
N VAL A 125 -7.90 -0.76 -10.91
CA VAL A 125 -6.83 -1.61 -10.37
C VAL A 125 -6.67 -2.86 -11.21
N VAL A 126 -5.42 -3.20 -11.54
CA VAL A 126 -5.02 -4.46 -12.18
C VAL A 126 -4.30 -5.31 -11.14
N VAL A 127 -4.57 -6.62 -11.12
CA VAL A 127 -3.90 -7.58 -10.23
C VAL A 127 -3.04 -8.50 -11.08
N GLU A 128 -1.76 -8.59 -10.74
CA GLU A 128 -0.78 -9.47 -11.39
C GLU A 128 -0.17 -10.41 -10.33
N THR A 129 0.32 -11.57 -10.75
CA THR A 129 0.99 -12.54 -9.88
C THR A 129 2.17 -13.17 -10.61
N GLU A 130 3.16 -13.67 -9.86
CA GLU A 130 4.32 -14.33 -10.42
C GLU A 130 3.93 -15.57 -11.23
N LYS A 131 4.65 -15.80 -12.34
CA LYS A 131 4.48 -17.02 -13.13
C LYS A 131 5.00 -18.21 -12.32
N GLN A 132 4.15 -19.19 -12.03
CA GLN A 132 4.61 -20.43 -11.40
C GLN A 132 5.64 -21.12 -12.31
N ALA A 133 6.86 -21.32 -11.80
CA ALA A 133 7.86 -22.14 -12.49
C ALA A 133 7.33 -23.58 -12.55
N SER A 134 7.23 -24.14 -13.76
CA SER A 134 6.88 -25.54 -14.00
C SER A 134 8.05 -26.47 -13.72
#